data_AF-W2C903-F1
#
_entry.id   AF-W2C903-F1
#
_cell.length_a   1.000
_cell.length_b   1.000
_cell.length_c   1.000
_cell.angle_alpha   90.00
_cell.angle_beta   90.00
_cell.angle_gamma   90.00
#
_symmetry.space_group_name_H-M   'P 1'
#
loop_
_entity.id
_entity.type
_entity.pdbx_description
1 polymer ?
#
loop_
_entity_poly.entity_id
_entity_poly.type
_entity_poly.pdbx_seq_one_letter_code
_entity_poly.pdbx_strand_id
1 'polypeptide(L)'
;GRRLYNDLARSLLPPDQAGTHNQAIMEFGALQCVPRNPDCSVCPLVARCAAHAAGTPERFPVKQHRTKTVDRYFHYFYVTTGDDLFLHRRPAGDIWQGLFELPLIETSAPADLDALMGTD
;
A
#
# COMPACT_ATOMS: atom_id res chain seq x y z
N GLY A 1 16.72 -0.73 -8.26
CA GLY A 1 16.08 0.01 -7.17
C GLY A 1 16.36 -0.62 -5.83
N ARG A 2 15.57 -1.62 -5.43
CA ARG A 2 15.59 -2.20 -4.07
C ARG A 2 16.97 -2.62 -3.55
N ARG A 3 17.79 -3.30 -4.37
CA ARG A 3 19.14 -3.72 -3.98
C ARG A 3 20.04 -2.55 -3.60
N LEU A 4 20.09 -1.51 -4.45
CA LEU A 4 20.89 -0.31 -4.22
C LEU A 4 20.52 0.39 -2.90
N TYR A 5 19.23 0.58 -2.64
CA TYR A 5 18.78 1.21 -1.38
C TYR A 5 19.12 0.37 -0.16
N ASN A 6 18.98 -0.96 -0.25
CA ASN A 6 19.35 -1.86 0.85
C ASN A 6 20.86 -1.83 1.12
N ASP A 7 21.69 -1.81 0.08
CA ASP A 7 23.15 -1.80 0.23
C ASP A 7 23.63 -0.47 0.86
N LEU A 8 23.06 0.66 0.45
CA LEU A 8 23.35 1.97 1.05
C LEU A 8 22.83 2.06 2.49
N ALA A 9 21.63 1.57 2.78
CA ALA A 9 21.12 1.53 4.15
C ALA A 9 22.03 0.70 5.06
N ARG A 10 22.53 -0.45 4.56
CA ARG A 10 23.48 -1.29 5.29
C ARG A 10 24.83 -0.61 5.55
N SER A 11 25.34 0.18 4.61
CA SER A 11 26.61 0.89 4.82
C SER A 11 26.50 2.05 5.82
N LEU A 12 25.29 2.51 6.12
CA LEU A 12 25.02 3.58 7.08
C LEU A 12 24.60 3.07 8.48
N LEU A 13 24.34 1.77 8.61
CA LEU A 13 23.90 1.16 9.87
C LEU A 13 25.05 1.04 10.88
N PRO A 14 24.93 1.64 12.07
CA PRO A 14 25.89 1.40 13.15
C PRO A 14 25.70 -0.03 13.71
N PRO A 15 26.78 -0.84 13.86
CA PRO A 15 26.68 -2.24 14.27
C PRO A 15 25.86 -2.49 15.55
N ASP A 16 26.00 -1.61 16.55
CA ASP A 16 25.39 -1.79 17.87
C ASP A 16 24.15 -0.91 18.11
N GLN A 17 23.69 -0.17 17.09
CA GLN A 17 22.57 0.78 17.23
C GLN A 17 21.51 0.63 16.14
N ALA A 18 21.39 -0.57 15.56
CA ALA A 18 20.45 -0.83 14.47
C ALA A 18 19.00 -0.44 14.82
N GLY A 19 18.54 -0.72 16.05
CA GLY A 19 17.19 -0.36 16.51
C GLY A 19 16.96 1.15 16.52
N THR A 20 17.84 1.89 17.19
CA THR A 20 17.77 3.36 17.27
C THR A 20 17.90 4.00 15.89
N HIS A 21 18.85 3.53 15.07
CA HIS A 21 19.05 4.05 13.72
C HIS A 21 17.80 3.84 12.84
N ASN A 22 17.22 2.63 12.85
CA ASN A 22 16.03 2.34 12.08
C ASN A 22 14.85 3.21 12.52
N GLN A 23 14.65 3.37 13.84
CA GLN A 23 13.59 4.25 14.35
C GLN A 23 13.82 5.69 13.91
N ALA A 24 15.04 6.21 14.05
CA ALA A 24 15.38 7.57 13.67
C ALA A 24 15.13 7.82 12.18
N ILE A 25 15.48 6.89 11.29
CA ILE A 25 15.23 7.01 9.84
C ILE A 25 13.74 6.94 9.51
N MET A 26 12.97 6.07 10.19
CA MET A 26 11.51 6.01 10.00
C MET A 26 10.82 7.31 10.44
N GLU A 27 11.14 7.81 11.64
CA GLU A 27 10.62 9.08 12.16
C GLU A 27 11.06 10.26 11.30
N PHE A 28 12.31 10.26 10.82
CA PHE A 28 12.80 11.29 9.90
C PHE A 28 11.97 11.34 8.62
N GLY A 29 11.63 10.19 8.02
CA GLY A 29 10.75 10.14 6.85
C GLY A 29 9.29 10.52 7.13
N ALA A 30 8.82 10.30 8.36
CA ALA A 30 7.45 10.60 8.78
C ALA A 30 7.24 12.07 9.19
N LEU A 31 8.25 12.70 9.81
CA LEU A 31 8.12 14.02 10.44
C LEU A 31 8.91 15.12 9.72
N GLN A 32 10.03 14.80 9.08
CA GLN A 32 10.97 15.80 8.56
C GLN A 32 11.09 15.78 7.03
N CYS A 33 11.41 14.63 6.44
CA CYS A 33 11.54 14.43 5.00
C CYS A 33 10.24 13.85 4.41
N VAL A 34 9.15 14.57 4.63
CA VAL A 34 7.78 14.15 4.25
C VAL A 34 7.52 14.25 2.74
N PRO A 35 6.54 13.49 2.19
CA PRO A 35 6.29 13.45 0.74
C PRO A 35 5.85 14.77 0.09
N ARG A 36 5.37 15.75 0.86
CA ARG A 36 4.91 17.06 0.37
C ARG A 36 5.34 18.15 1.34
N ASN A 37 5.86 19.26 0.82
CA ASN A 37 6.30 20.42 1.60
C ASN A 37 7.23 20.06 2.78
N PRO A 38 8.34 19.30 2.59
CA PRO A 38 9.27 19.03 3.67
C PRO A 38 9.95 20.32 4.14
N ASP A 39 9.98 20.56 5.45
CA ASP A 39 10.66 21.73 6.02
C ASP A 39 12.18 21.55 6.01
N CYS A 40 12.79 21.77 4.86
CA CYS A 40 14.23 21.62 4.68
C CYS A 40 15.05 22.62 5.52
N SER A 41 14.45 23.71 6.00
CA SER A 41 15.18 24.77 6.71
C SER A 41 15.75 24.32 8.06
N VAL A 42 15.06 23.39 8.72
CA VAL A 42 15.45 22.79 10.01
C VAL A 42 15.96 21.37 9.88
N CYS A 43 16.08 20.84 8.65
CA CYS A 43 16.44 19.46 8.40
C CYS A 43 17.91 19.19 8.80
N PRO A 44 18.19 18.22 9.69
CA PRO A 44 19.55 17.93 10.15
C PRO A 44 20.47 17.38 9.03
N LEU A 45 19.89 16.92 7.92
CA LEU A 45 20.63 16.37 6.77
C LEU A 45 20.74 17.34 5.59
N VAL A 46 20.26 18.58 5.73
CA VAL A 46 20.16 19.56 4.62
C VAL A 46 21.50 19.81 3.92
N ALA A 47 22.59 19.89 4.68
CA ALA A 47 23.93 20.15 4.16
C ALA A 47 24.47 19.03 3.25
N ARG A 48 23.93 17.81 3.36
CA ARG A 48 24.32 16.64 2.56
C ARG A 48 23.22 16.14 1.63
N CYS A 49 22.10 16.87 1.53
CA CYS A 49 20.96 16.47 0.74
C CYS A 49 21.09 16.94 -0.72
N ALA A 50 21.35 16.00 -1.63
CA ALA A 50 21.44 16.30 -3.06
C ALA A 50 20.15 16.88 -3.64
N ALA A 51 18.98 16.42 -3.15
CA ALA A 51 17.69 16.91 -3.63
C ALA A 51 17.41 18.36 -3.21
N HIS A 52 17.84 18.74 -2.00
CA HIS A 52 17.81 20.12 -1.53
C HIS A 52 18.81 21.00 -2.31
N ALA A 53 20.05 20.53 -2.51
CA ALA A 53 21.05 21.25 -3.31
C ALA A 53 20.57 21.50 -4.76
N ALA A 54 19.78 20.58 -5.31
CA ALA A 54 19.12 20.73 -6.61
C ALA A 54 17.81 21.53 -6.58
N GLY A 55 17.41 22.08 -5.42
CA GLY A 55 16.18 22.86 -5.24
C GLY A 55 14.88 22.09 -5.49
N THR A 56 14.91 20.75 -5.49
CA THR A 56 13.77 19.91 -5.91
C THR A 56 13.53 18.69 -5.01
N PRO A 57 13.51 18.82 -3.68
CA PRO A 57 13.29 17.69 -2.76
C PRO A 57 11.96 16.95 -3.04
N GLU A 58 10.90 17.67 -3.41
CA GLU A 58 9.57 17.12 -3.67
C GLU A 58 9.47 16.27 -4.95
N ARG A 59 10.45 16.37 -5.85
CA ARG A 59 10.50 15.51 -7.05
C ARG A 59 10.92 14.09 -6.72
N PHE A 60 11.36 13.83 -5.49
CA PHE A 60 11.81 12.53 -5.03
C PHE A 60 10.89 11.95 -3.95
N PRO A 61 10.78 10.61 -3.86
CA PRO A 61 11.33 9.64 -4.80
C PRO A 61 10.54 9.62 -6.12
N VAL A 62 11.23 9.38 -7.24
CA VAL A 62 10.57 9.14 -8.53
C VAL A 62 9.83 7.81 -8.46
N LYS A 63 8.49 7.86 -8.44
CA LYS A 63 7.65 6.67 -8.38
C LYS A 63 7.76 5.91 -9.70
N GLN A 64 7.99 4.61 -9.61
CA GLN A 64 7.87 3.72 -10.77
C GLN A 64 6.41 3.63 -11.21
N HIS A 65 6.17 3.21 -12.46
CA HIS A 65 4.83 3.08 -13.02
C HIS A 65 3.90 2.29 -12.08
N ARG A 66 2.67 2.80 -11.93
CA ARG A 66 1.61 2.11 -11.20
C ARG A 66 1.25 0.82 -11.92
N THR A 67 1.05 -0.25 -11.14
CA THR A 67 0.41 -1.48 -11.61
C THR A 67 -0.91 -1.13 -12.28
N LYS A 68 -1.21 -1.73 -13.45
CA LYS A 68 -2.52 -1.60 -14.07
C LYS A 68 -3.57 -2.13 -13.11
N THR A 69 -4.55 -1.31 -12.77
CA THR A 69 -5.73 -1.73 -12.02
C THR A 69 -6.77 -2.22 -13.00
N VAL A 70 -7.55 -3.22 -12.59
CA VAL A 70 -8.71 -3.73 -13.32
C VAL A 70 -9.93 -3.50 -12.47
N ASP A 71 -11.03 -3.08 -13.10
CA ASP A 71 -12.31 -3.00 -12.44
C ASP A 71 -12.85 -4.43 -12.25
N ARG A 72 -13.38 -4.69 -11.06
CA ARG A 72 -14.01 -5.97 -10.69
C ARG A 72 -15.41 -5.66 -10.17
N TYR A 73 -16.39 -6.45 -10.60
CA TYR A 73 -17.79 -6.22 -10.28
C TYR A 73 -18.28 -7.36 -9.38
N PHE A 74 -18.36 -7.10 -8.08
CA PHE A 74 -18.82 -8.07 -7.08
C PHE A 74 -20.29 -7.81 -6.71
N HIS A 75 -21.10 -8.84 -6.82
CA HIS A 75 -22.51 -8.83 -6.44
C HIS A 75 -22.70 -9.69 -5.21
N TYR A 76 -22.81 -9.06 -4.04
CA TYR A 76 -22.93 -9.76 -2.76
C TYR A 76 -24.39 -10.07 -2.42
N PHE A 77 -24.62 -11.26 -1.87
CA PHE A 77 -25.94 -11.71 -1.44
C PHE A 77 -26.01 -11.78 0.08
N TYR A 78 -27.01 -11.09 0.64
CA TYR A 78 -27.31 -11.16 2.07
C TYR A 78 -28.27 -12.32 2.34
N VAL A 79 -27.72 -13.46 2.74
CA VAL A 79 -28.48 -14.71 2.94
C VAL A 79 -28.58 -15.03 4.43
N THR A 80 -29.80 -15.05 4.95
CA THR A 80 -30.07 -15.32 6.37
C THR A 80 -31.01 -16.50 6.55
N THR A 81 -30.94 -17.15 7.70
CA THR A 81 -31.90 -18.19 8.13
C THR A 81 -32.14 -18.02 9.62
N GLY A 82 -33.31 -17.47 9.98
CA GLY A 82 -33.54 -17.03 11.36
C GLY A 82 -32.56 -15.93 11.75
N ASP A 83 -31.83 -16.14 12.85
CA ASP A 83 -30.80 -15.21 13.35
C ASP A 83 -29.40 -15.46 12.75
N ASP A 84 -29.26 -16.50 11.93
CA ASP A 84 -27.98 -16.86 11.33
C ASP A 84 -27.76 -16.14 9.99
N LEU A 85 -26.53 -15.69 9.75
CA LEU A 85 -26.05 -15.11 8.50
C LEU A 85 -25.08 -16.07 7.81
N PHE A 86 -25.32 -16.37 6.55
CA PHE A 86 -24.42 -17.20 5.76
C PHE A 86 -23.18 -16.41 5.35
N LEU A 87 -22.01 -16.93 5.72
CA LEU A 87 -20.71 -16.38 5.35
C LEU A 87 -19.87 -17.46 4.67
N HIS A 88 -19.17 -17.05 3.62
CA HIS A 88 -18.22 -17.87 2.88
C HIS A 88 -16.79 -17.44 3.27
N ARG A 89 -15.92 -18.41 3.56
CA ARG A 89 -14.50 -18.13 3.78
C ARG A 89 -13.76 -18.17 2.46
N ARG A 90 -13.16 -17.05 2.09
CA ARG A 90 -12.55 -16.85 0.79
C ARG A 90 -11.34 -17.75 0.54
N PRO A 91 -11.26 -18.44 -0.62
CA PRO A 91 -10.19 -19.36 -0.95
C PRO A 91 -8.85 -18.64 -1.18
N ALA A 92 -7.80 -19.42 -1.38
CA ALA A 92 -6.47 -18.89 -1.67
C ALA A 92 -6.35 -18.34 -3.10
N GLY A 93 -5.45 -17.37 -3.30
CA GLY A 93 -5.08 -16.87 -4.63
C GLY A 93 -5.79 -15.60 -5.08
N ASP A 94 -6.56 -14.94 -4.21
CA ASP A 94 -7.19 -13.64 -4.50
C ASP A 94 -6.99 -12.64 -3.34
N ILE A 95 -7.40 -11.37 -3.53
CA ILE A 95 -7.43 -10.35 -2.46
C ILE A 95 -8.19 -10.89 -1.24
N TRP A 96 -7.95 -10.43 -0.01
CA TRP A 96 -8.72 -10.89 1.18
C TRP A 96 -8.76 -12.41 1.44
N GLN A 97 -7.82 -13.18 0.90
CA GLN A 97 -7.70 -14.62 1.15
C GLN A 97 -7.85 -14.96 2.64
N GLY A 98 -8.71 -15.92 2.95
CA GLY A 98 -8.91 -16.43 4.30
C GLY A 98 -9.80 -15.58 5.20
N LEU A 99 -10.30 -14.43 4.73
CA LEU A 99 -11.35 -13.66 5.39
C LEU A 99 -12.74 -14.24 5.07
N PHE A 100 -13.72 -13.93 5.92
CA PHE A 100 -15.12 -14.22 5.66
C PHE A 100 -15.76 -13.09 4.85
N GLU A 101 -16.59 -13.45 3.87
CA GLU A 101 -17.37 -12.56 3.04
C GLU A 101 -18.79 -13.10 2.86
N LEU A 102 -19.72 -12.24 2.43
CA LEU A 102 -21.01 -12.70 1.93
C LEU A 102 -20.79 -13.52 0.64
N PRO A 103 -21.63 -14.53 0.35
CA PRO A 103 -21.60 -15.18 -0.95
C PRO A 103 -21.74 -14.14 -2.06
N LEU A 104 -21.00 -14.32 -3.15
CA LEU A 104 -20.96 -13.35 -4.25
C LEU A 104 -20.91 -14.03 -5.61
N ILE A 105 -21.37 -13.30 -6.62
CA ILE A 105 -21.09 -13.56 -8.04
C ILE A 105 -20.20 -12.43 -8.55
N GLU A 106 -19.11 -12.77 -9.24
CA GLU A 106 -18.26 -11.80 -9.93
C GLU A 106 -18.59 -11.78 -11.43
N THR A 107 -18.76 -10.58 -11.98
CA THR A 107 -19.03 -10.38 -13.41
C THR A 107 -17.95 -9.51 -14.07
N SER A 108 -17.88 -9.54 -15.40
CA SER A 108 -16.94 -8.73 -16.19
C SER A 108 -17.38 -7.27 -16.39
N ALA A 109 -18.65 -6.95 -16.08
CA ALA A 109 -19.27 -5.65 -16.19
C ALA A 109 -20.37 -5.49 -15.11
N PRO A 110 -20.89 -4.27 -14.85
CA PRO A 110 -22.05 -4.10 -13.97
C PRO A 110 -23.22 -4.97 -14.45
N ALA A 111 -23.91 -5.62 -13.50
CA ALA A 111 -25.06 -6.48 -13.74
C ALA A 111 -26.15 -6.15 -12.71
N ASP A 112 -27.41 -6.26 -13.13
CA ASP A 112 -28.57 -6.19 -12.24
C ASP A 112 -29.00 -7.60 -11.79
N LEU A 113 -30.02 -7.68 -10.94
CA LEU A 113 -30.49 -8.95 -10.42
C LEU A 113 -30.98 -9.89 -11.52
N ASP A 114 -31.68 -9.38 -12.53
CA ASP A 114 -32.22 -10.19 -13.64
C ASP A 114 -31.09 -10.85 -14.44
N ALA A 115 -30.00 -10.11 -14.71
CA ALA A 115 -28.82 -10.66 -15.37
C ALA A 115 -28.10 -11.72 -14.52
N LEU A 116 -28.08 -11.56 -13.19
CA LEU A 116 -27.46 -12.52 -12.26
C LEU A 116 -28.30 -13.79 -12.06
N MET A 117 -29.62 -13.71 -12.24
CA MET A 117 -30.49 -14.89 -12.17
C MET A 117 -30.38 -15.78 -13.41
N GLY A 118 -29.84 -15.26 -14.53
CA GLY A 118 -29.65 -15.98 -15.78
C GLY A 118 -28.26 -16.60 -15.98
N THR A 119 -27.35 -16.44 -15.02
CA THR A 119 -26.04 -17.12 -15.04
C THR A 119 -26.18 -18.53 -14.49
N ASP A 120 -25.72 -19.52 -15.27
CA ASP A 120 -25.67 -20.96 -14.90
C ASP A 120 -24.78 -21.24 -13.67
#